data_AF-A0A1W9SKC8-F1
#
_entry.id   AF-A0A1W9SKC8-F1
#
_cell.length_a   1.000
_cell.length_b   1.000
_cell.length_c   1.000
_cell.angle_alpha   90.00
_cell.angle_beta   90.00
_cell.angle_gamma   90.00
#
_symmetry.space_group_name_H-M   'P 1'
#
loop_
_entity.id
_entity.type
_entity.pdbx_description
1 polymer ?
#
loop_
_entity_poly.entity_id
_entity_poly.type
_entity_poly.pdbx_seq_one_letter_code
_entity_poly.pdbx_strand_id
1 'polypeptide(L)'
;MLCLHRKYHYSLKVKSKIMENIEGLFKKFVYTGVGLVSLTKDRLQNTIDEMIKDEKISEKEGEKLVSDFFENTESKKNELEDQLKGVVTKAVSKFQFASSSKLEELTNRIKVLEQLLKGEK
;
A
#
# COMPACT_ATOMS: atom_id res chain seq x y z
N MET A 1 -5.66 10.34 39.77
CA MET A 1 -4.68 9.66 38.88
C MET A 1 -5.28 8.55 37.99
N LEU A 2 -6.23 7.73 38.47
CA LEU A 2 -6.72 6.53 37.75
C LEU A 2 -7.43 6.76 36.40
N CYS A 3 -7.88 7.97 36.10
CA CYS A 3 -8.65 8.25 34.87
C CYS A 3 -7.76 8.45 33.62
N LEU A 4 -6.54 9.00 33.79
CA LEU A 4 -5.60 9.19 32.68
C LEU A 4 -5.02 7.86 32.19
N HIS A 5 -4.74 6.93 33.11
CA HIS A 5 -4.19 5.61 32.79
C HIS A 5 -5.16 4.77 31.95
N ARG A 6 -6.47 4.82 32.28
CA ARG A 6 -7.52 4.09 31.54
C ARG A 6 -7.72 4.63 30.12
N LYS A 7 -7.54 5.95 29.92
CA LYS A 7 -7.65 6.62 28.61
C LYS A 7 -6.47 6.30 27.68
N TYR A 8 -5.25 6.25 28.22
CA TYR A 8 -4.06 5.78 27.49
C TYR A 8 -4.17 4.31 27.09
N HIS A 9 -4.70 3.46 27.99
CA HIS A 9 -4.86 2.03 27.72
C HIS A 9 -5.91 1.74 26.62
N TYR A 10 -6.96 2.57 26.51
CA TYR A 10 -7.96 2.45 25.43
C TYR A 10 -7.39 2.89 24.08
N SER A 11 -6.66 4.01 24.05
CA SER A 11 -6.00 4.52 22.83
C SER A 11 -4.93 3.55 22.31
N LEU A 12 -4.16 2.91 23.20
CA LEU A 12 -3.20 1.85 22.83
C LEU A 12 -3.90 0.63 22.22
N LYS A 13 -5.05 0.22 22.76
CA LYS A 13 -5.79 -0.97 22.28
C LYS A 13 -6.37 -0.75 20.89
N VAL A 14 -6.87 0.45 20.60
CA VAL A 14 -7.35 0.83 19.26
C VAL A 14 -6.19 0.90 18.26
N LYS A 15 -5.06 1.53 18.61
CA LYS A 15 -3.85 1.54 17.77
C LYS A 15 -3.33 0.12 17.48
N SER A 16 -3.29 -0.73 18.51
CA SER A 16 -2.84 -2.13 18.38
C SER A 16 -3.76 -2.96 17.47
N LYS A 17 -5.09 -2.82 17.61
CA LYS A 17 -6.06 -3.57 16.78
C LYS A 17 -6.00 -3.18 15.30
N ILE A 18 -5.75 -1.90 14.99
CA ILE A 18 -5.60 -1.42 13.61
C ILE A 18 -4.27 -1.92 13.01
N MET A 19 -3.18 -1.88 13.78
CA MET A 19 -1.86 -2.36 13.33
C MET A 19 -1.87 -3.87 13.03
N GLU A 20 -2.54 -4.66 13.86
CA GLU A 20 -2.67 -6.13 13.73
C GLU A 20 -3.38 -6.56 12.43
N ASN A 21 -4.45 -5.86 12.02
CA ASN A 21 -5.17 -6.17 10.78
C ASN A 21 -4.35 -5.82 9.51
N ILE A 22 -3.53 -4.77 9.56
CA ILE A 22 -2.71 -4.35 8.41
C ILE A 22 -1.57 -5.34 8.16
N GLU A 23 -0.94 -5.88 9.20
CA GLU A 23 0.07 -6.94 9.04
C GLU A 23 -0.49 -8.18 8.31
N GLY A 24 -1.70 -8.61 8.67
CA GLY A 24 -2.36 -9.75 8.02
C GLY A 24 -2.67 -9.51 6.54
N LEU A 25 -3.06 -8.28 6.18
CA LEU A 25 -3.30 -7.88 4.79
C LEU A 25 -2.01 -7.72 3.99
N PHE A 26 -0.98 -7.12 4.58
CA PHE A 26 0.33 -6.97 3.95
C PHE A 26 0.97 -8.33 3.65
N LYS A 27 0.90 -9.26 4.61
CA LYS A 27 1.44 -10.61 4.44
C LYS A 27 0.75 -11.33 3.28
N LYS A 28 -0.58 -11.26 3.20
CA LYS A 28 -1.35 -11.79 2.05
C LYS A 28 -1.01 -11.08 0.74
N PHE A 29 -0.84 -9.76 0.76
CA PHE A 29 -0.47 -9.00 -0.42
C PHE A 29 0.91 -9.39 -0.96
N VAL A 30 1.91 -9.56 -0.09
CA VAL A 30 3.25 -10.01 -0.49
C VAL A 30 3.22 -11.44 -1.04
N TYR A 31 2.51 -12.37 -0.38
CA TYR A 31 2.38 -13.75 -0.87
C TYR A 31 1.64 -13.85 -2.20
N THR A 32 0.65 -13.00 -2.46
CA THR A 32 -0.03 -12.94 -3.76
C THR A 32 0.79 -12.16 -4.80
N GLY A 33 1.55 -11.16 -4.37
CA GLY A 33 2.36 -10.28 -5.22
C GLY A 33 3.70 -10.86 -5.66
N VAL A 34 4.18 -11.93 -5.02
CA VAL A 34 5.44 -12.60 -5.38
C VAL A 34 5.49 -13.07 -6.85
N GLY A 35 4.33 -13.34 -7.47
CA GLY A 35 4.24 -13.71 -8.89
C GLY A 35 4.72 -12.61 -9.84
N LEU A 36 4.47 -11.34 -9.51
CA LEU A 36 4.89 -10.18 -10.30
C LEU A 36 6.40 -9.93 -10.20
N VAL A 37 7.03 -10.30 -9.09
CA VAL A 37 8.49 -10.14 -8.89
C VAL A 37 9.29 -11.02 -9.86
N SER A 38 8.70 -12.12 -10.35
CA SER A 38 9.39 -13.00 -11.31
C SER A 38 9.63 -12.35 -12.68
N LEU A 39 8.89 -11.28 -13.04
CA LEU A 39 9.15 -10.47 -14.24
C LEU A 39 10.27 -9.45 -14.00
N THR A 40 11.47 -9.95 -13.73
CA THR A 40 12.69 -9.13 -13.70
C THR A 40 13.37 -9.16 -15.07
N LYS A 41 14.19 -8.15 -15.39
CA LYS A 41 14.97 -8.09 -16.65
C LYS A 41 15.68 -9.41 -16.97
N ASP A 42 16.39 -9.99 -16.01
CA ASP A 42 17.11 -11.26 -16.21
C ASP A 42 16.18 -12.44 -16.50
N ARG A 43 15.02 -12.51 -15.83
CA ARG A 43 14.03 -13.57 -16.04
C ARG A 43 13.32 -13.42 -17.37
N LEU A 44 13.01 -12.18 -17.76
CA LEU A 44 12.45 -11.88 -19.06
C LEU A 44 13.43 -12.22 -20.18
N GLN A 45 14.70 -11.82 -20.03
CA GLN A 45 15.76 -12.12 -20.98
C GLN A 45 15.97 -13.63 -21.15
N ASN A 46 16.06 -14.39 -20.05
CA ASN A 46 16.15 -15.86 -20.11
C ASN A 46 14.94 -16.50 -20.82
N THR A 47 13.73 -15.98 -20.60
CA THR A 47 12.51 -16.49 -21.25
C THR A 47 12.55 -16.26 -22.76
N ILE A 48 13.04 -15.09 -23.19
CA ILE A 48 13.20 -14.76 -24.61
C ILE A 48 14.34 -15.57 -25.24
N ASP A 49 15.45 -15.78 -24.52
CA ASP A 49 16.57 -16.60 -24.98
C ASP A 49 16.14 -18.07 -25.18
N GLU A 50 15.24 -18.60 -24.34
CA GLU A 50 14.63 -19.91 -24.54
C GLU A 50 13.76 -19.95 -25.82
N MET A 51 13.01 -18.89 -26.11
CA MET A 51 12.22 -18.80 -27.35
C MET A 51 13.10 -18.69 -28.60
N ILE A 52 14.27 -18.04 -28.51
CA ILE A 52 15.26 -18.00 -29.59
C ILE A 52 15.85 -19.40 -29.83
N LYS A 53 16.20 -20.11 -28.75
CA LYS A 53 16.72 -21.50 -28.83
C LYS A 53 15.71 -22.47 -29.43
N ASP A 54 14.43 -22.27 -29.15
CA ASP A 54 13.33 -23.04 -29.74
C ASP A 54 13.05 -22.66 -31.21
N GLU A 55 13.86 -21.80 -31.83
CA GLU A 55 13.68 -21.23 -33.17
C GLU A 55 12.32 -20.53 -33.39
N LYS A 56 11.61 -20.18 -32.32
CA LYS A 56 10.29 -19.51 -32.39
C LYS A 56 10.39 -18.04 -32.77
N ILE A 57 11.52 -17.41 -32.45
CA ILE A 57 11.84 -16.01 -32.74
C ILE A 57 13.32 -15.88 -33.09
N SER A 58 13.68 -14.87 -33.87
CA SER A 58 15.10 -14.58 -34.12
C SER A 58 15.76 -13.84 -32.95
N GLU A 59 17.09 -13.96 -32.84
CA GLU A 59 17.89 -13.26 -31.82
C GLU A 59 17.65 -11.73 -31.85
N LYS A 60 17.57 -11.17 -33.06
CA LYS A 60 17.28 -9.75 -33.27
C LYS A 60 15.88 -9.33 -32.81
N GLU A 61 14.88 -10.19 -32.96
CA GLU A 61 13.53 -9.93 -32.47
C GLU A 61 13.45 -10.04 -30.95
N GLY A 62 14.18 -10.98 -30.34
CA GLY A 62 14.25 -11.13 -28.90
C GLY A 62 14.87 -9.92 -28.20
N GLU A 63 16.03 -9.44 -28.68
CA GLU A 63 16.66 -8.22 -28.15
C GLU A 63 15.73 -7.01 -28.24
N LYS A 64 15.03 -6.88 -29.38
CA LYS A 64 14.09 -5.79 -29.61
C LYS A 64 12.89 -5.88 -28.67
N LEU A 65 12.36 -7.07 -28.42
CA LEU A 65 11.27 -7.30 -27.47
C LEU A 65 11.62 -6.87 -26.04
N VAL A 66 12.83 -7.22 -25.57
CA VAL A 66 13.31 -6.79 -24.25
C VAL A 66 13.41 -5.26 -24.22
N SER A 67 14.06 -4.65 -25.22
CA SER A 67 14.24 -3.20 -25.30
C SER A 67 12.89 -2.45 -25.33
N ASP A 68 11.99 -2.86 -26.23
CA ASP A 68 10.67 -2.26 -26.39
C ASP A 68 9.84 -2.39 -25.09
N PHE A 69 9.97 -3.49 -24.36
CA PHE A 69 9.27 -3.68 -23.08
C PHE A 69 9.74 -2.67 -22.02
N PHE A 70 11.04 -2.45 -21.90
CA PHE A 70 11.59 -1.49 -20.94
C PHE A 70 11.31 -0.04 -21.33
N GLU A 71 11.47 0.34 -22.60
CA GLU A 71 11.16 1.69 -23.08
C GLU A 71 9.65 2.03 -22.94
N ASN A 72 8.77 1.08 -23.28
CA ASN A 72 7.33 1.27 -23.09
C ASN A 72 6.96 1.37 -21.61
N THR A 73 7.65 0.63 -20.74
CA THR A 73 7.42 0.71 -19.29
C THR A 73 7.90 2.05 -18.74
N GLU A 74 9.06 2.53 -19.16
CA GLU A 74 9.64 3.80 -18.69
C GLU A 74 8.81 5.01 -19.14
N SER A 75 8.35 5.02 -20.40
CA SER A 75 7.45 6.06 -20.90
C SER A 75 6.08 6.06 -20.20
N LYS A 76 5.54 4.88 -19.87
CA LYS A 76 4.26 4.75 -19.16
C LYS A 76 4.38 4.90 -17.65
N LYS A 77 5.58 4.90 -17.09
CA LYS A 77 5.80 4.99 -15.64
C LYS A 77 5.17 6.23 -15.03
N ASN A 78 5.39 7.39 -15.65
CA ASN A 78 4.83 8.66 -15.15
C ASN A 78 3.29 8.63 -15.18
N GLU A 79 2.72 8.12 -16.26
CA GLU A 79 1.25 8.00 -16.39
C GLU A 79 0.67 7.00 -15.39
N LEU A 80 1.36 5.87 -15.17
CA LEU A 80 1.01 4.88 -14.16
C LEU A 80 1.11 5.45 -12.75
N GLU A 81 2.15 6.23 -12.43
CA GLU A 81 2.30 6.88 -11.13
C GLU A 81 1.13 7.82 -10.83
N ASP A 82 0.69 8.62 -11.80
CA ASP A 82 -0.43 9.54 -11.63
C ASP A 82 -1.78 8.81 -11.53
N GLN A 83 -1.99 7.77 -12.34
CA GLN A 83 -3.16 6.90 -12.22
C GLN A 83 -3.19 6.17 -10.87
N LEU A 84 -2.05 5.63 -10.42
CA LEU A 84 -1.91 4.98 -9.13
C LEU A 84 -2.18 5.95 -7.98
N LYS A 85 -1.63 7.17 -8.00
CA LYS A 85 -1.95 8.21 -7.01
C LYS A 85 -3.44 8.49 -6.97
N GLY A 86 -4.09 8.60 -8.13
CA GLY A 86 -5.53 8.81 -8.22
C GLY A 86 -6.35 7.65 -7.62
N VAL A 87 -5.98 6.41 -7.91
CA VAL A 87 -6.62 5.21 -7.36
C VAL A 87 -6.41 5.11 -5.85
N VAL A 88 -5.18 5.31 -5.38
CA VAL A 88 -4.85 5.30 -3.94
C VAL A 88 -5.60 6.40 -3.22
N THR A 89 -5.64 7.62 -3.74
CA THR A 89 -6.38 8.74 -3.14
C THR A 89 -7.88 8.45 -3.09
N LYS A 90 -8.45 7.85 -4.14
CA LYS A 90 -9.86 7.42 -4.16
C LYS A 90 -10.13 6.26 -3.18
N ALA A 91 -9.21 5.31 -3.07
CA ALA A 91 -9.32 4.20 -2.14
C ALA A 91 -9.25 4.70 -0.70
N VAL A 92 -8.29 5.57 -0.37
CA VAL A 92 -8.09 6.19 0.95
C VAL A 92 -9.20 7.18 1.32
N SER A 93 -9.89 7.78 0.35
CA SER A 93 -11.06 8.63 0.63
C SER A 93 -12.35 7.84 0.79
N LYS A 94 -12.50 6.71 0.08
CA LYS A 94 -13.67 5.80 0.19
C LYS A 94 -13.60 4.88 1.39
N PHE A 95 -12.42 4.33 1.69
CA PHE A 95 -12.15 3.80 3.01
C PHE A 95 -12.09 5.01 3.94
N GLN A 96 -12.97 5.11 4.94
CA GLN A 96 -12.80 6.07 6.02
C GLN A 96 -11.58 5.68 6.86
N PHE A 97 -10.38 5.74 6.29
CA PHE A 97 -9.16 5.76 7.06
C PHE A 97 -9.22 7.09 7.79
N ALA A 98 -9.64 7.05 9.05
CA ALA A 98 -9.72 8.24 9.86
C ALA A 98 -8.32 8.85 9.86
N SER A 99 -8.15 9.96 9.15
CA SER A 99 -6.85 10.63 9.09
C SER A 99 -6.43 10.90 10.53
N SER A 100 -5.13 10.80 10.80
CA SER A 100 -4.58 11.05 12.13
C SER A 100 -5.11 12.37 12.72
N SER A 101 -5.33 13.37 11.86
CA SER A 101 -5.95 14.66 12.21
C SER A 101 -7.41 14.58 12.64
N LYS A 102 -8.28 13.83 11.93
CA LYS A 102 -9.69 13.66 12.32
C LYS A 102 -9.82 12.87 13.63
N LEU A 103 -8.95 11.89 13.86
CA LEU A 103 -8.90 11.15 15.13
C LEU A 103 -8.45 12.05 16.29
N GLU A 104 -7.51 12.95 16.05
CA GLU A 104 -7.01 13.90 17.05
C GLU A 104 -8.07 14.95 17.41
N GLU A 105 -8.76 15.50 16.41
CA GLU A 105 -9.88 16.44 16.60
C GLU A 105 -11.01 15.80 17.42
N LEU A 106 -11.39 14.56 17.07
CA LEU A 106 -12.42 13.82 17.81
C LEU A 106 -11.99 13.51 19.25
N THR A 107 -10.71 13.19 19.45
CA THR A 107 -10.13 12.97 20.79
C THR A 107 -10.15 14.24 21.64
N ASN A 108 -9.86 15.39 21.05
CA ASN A 108 -9.92 16.68 21.74
C ASN A 108 -11.35 17.05 22.12
N ARG A 109 -12.32 16.89 21.21
CA ARG A 109 -13.75 17.11 21.53
C ARG A 109 -14.23 16.21 22.66
N ILE A 110 -13.85 14.94 22.66
CA ILE A 110 -14.18 14.00 23.75
C ILE A 110 -13.52 14.42 25.07
N LYS A 111 -12.27 14.89 25.05
CA LYS A 111 -11.60 15.42 26.26
C LYS A 111 -12.35 16.62 26.85
N VAL A 112 -12.78 17.57 26.03
CA VAL A 112 -13.54 18.75 26.47
C VAL A 112 -14.87 18.33 27.10
N LEU A 113 -15.61 17.44 26.44
CA LEU A 113 -16.90 16.95 26.95
C LEU A 113 -16.74 16.18 28.27
N GLU A 114 -15.71 15.34 28.41
CA GLU A 114 -15.42 14.63 29.66
C GLU A 114 -15.00 15.57 30.81
N GLN A 115 -14.40 16.72 30.52
CA GLN A 115 -14.06 17.72 31.53
C GLN A 115 -15.31 18.46 32.02
N LEU A 116 -16.20 18.83 31.10
CA LEU A 116 -17.47 19.49 31.44
C LEU A 116 -18.36 18.59 32.30
N LEU A 117 -18.49 17.31 31.94
CA LEU A 117 -19.27 16.33 32.72
C LEU A 117 -18.67 15.98 34.09
N LYS A 118 -17.37 16.27 34.31
CA LYS A 118 -16.71 16.10 35.62
C LYS A 118 -16.80 17.35 36.50
N GLY A 119 -17.08 18.51 35.92
CA GLY A 119 -17.32 19.76 36.65
C GLY A 119 -18.75 19.91 37.15
N GLU A 120 -19.66 18.99 36.79
CA GLU A 120 -21.08 19.01 37.16
C GLU A 120 -21.38 18.20 38.44
N LYS A 121 -20.43 18.14 39.38
CA LYS A 121 -20.63 17.58 40.73
C LYS A 121 -20.09 18.50 41.80
#